data_AF-A0A0Q6NBG1-F1
#
_entry.id   AF-A0A0Q6NBG1-F1
#
_cell.length_a   1.000
_cell.length_b   1.000
_cell.length_c   1.000
_cell.angle_alpha   90.00
_cell.angle_beta   90.00
_cell.angle_gamma   90.00
#
_symmetry.space_group_name_H-M   'P 1'
#
loop_
_entity.id
_entity.type
_entity.pdbx_description
1 polymer ?
#
loop_
_entity_poly.entity_id
_entity_poly.type
_entity_poly.pdbx_seq_one_letter_code
_entity_poly.pdbx_strand_id
1 'polypeptide(L)'
;MLTTIARVVALLTAVSLAGCGQTSAIQATDKSKSHFADAAFKGETVVLSQPTKDSEQFRLFQQGATGYVSLQSVRDDVELRAVQFCERKGQSMNALQETTSTPPHILGNFPRAELVFECSAKAAPAGSPQAEDVKFTKLSNLKKLLDSGALTQAEFEQEKKKVLSQP
;
A
#
# COMPACT_ATOMS: atom_id res chain seq x y z
N MET A 1 11.08 -41.82 34.36
CA MET A 1 9.99 -41.97 33.38
C MET A 1 8.98 -40.84 33.44
N LEU A 2 8.42 -40.49 34.61
CA LEU A 2 7.48 -39.35 34.74
C LEU A 2 8.03 -38.00 34.25
N THR A 3 9.31 -37.70 34.52
CA THR A 3 9.98 -36.46 34.09
C THR A 3 10.21 -36.37 32.58
N THR A 4 10.31 -37.49 31.89
CA THR A 4 10.49 -37.54 30.42
C THR A 4 9.16 -37.33 29.71
N ILE A 5 8.08 -37.93 30.22
CA ILE A 5 6.71 -37.76 29.69
C ILE A 5 6.25 -36.30 29.88
N ALA A 6 6.51 -35.69 31.04
CA ALA A 6 6.16 -34.29 31.28
C ALA A 6 6.88 -33.32 30.33
N ARG A 7 8.15 -33.59 29.98
CA ARG A 7 8.89 -32.78 28.99
C ARG A 7 8.38 -32.96 27.56
N VAL A 8 7.98 -34.17 27.18
CA VAL A 8 7.41 -34.45 25.86
C VAL A 8 6.03 -33.81 25.71
N VAL A 9 5.17 -33.89 26.74
CA VAL A 9 3.86 -33.24 26.74
C VAL A 9 3.98 -31.72 26.68
N ALA A 10 4.91 -31.12 27.43
CA ALA A 10 5.14 -29.67 27.39
C ALA A 10 5.70 -29.18 26.04
N LEU A 11 6.47 -30.01 25.32
CA LEU A 11 6.91 -29.68 23.96
C LEU A 11 5.78 -29.80 22.93
N LEU A 12 4.87 -30.77 23.07
CA LEU A 12 3.76 -30.96 22.13
C LEU A 12 2.68 -29.88 22.22
N THR A 13 2.40 -29.31 23.40
CA THR A 13 1.46 -28.19 23.56
C THR A 13 1.99 -26.84 23.05
N ALA A 14 3.32 -26.65 23.01
CA ALA A 14 3.91 -25.42 22.50
C ALA A 14 3.82 -25.27 20.97
N VAL A 15 3.74 -26.38 20.23
CA VAL A 15 3.73 -26.39 18.75
C VAL A 15 2.35 -26.08 18.16
N SER A 16 1.26 -26.25 18.93
CA SER A 16 -0.12 -26.06 18.44
C SER A 16 -0.62 -24.60 18.40
N LEU A 17 0.17 -23.62 18.85
CA LEU A 17 -0.22 -22.19 18.83
C LEU A 17 0.27 -21.41 17.59
N ALA A 18 0.80 -22.09 16.58
CA ALA A 18 1.19 -21.42 15.33
C ALA A 18 -0.05 -21.01 14.51
N GLY A 19 -0.47 -19.75 14.62
CA GLY A 19 -1.44 -19.16 13.71
C GLY A 19 -0.85 -19.10 12.29
N CYS A 20 -1.46 -19.81 11.35
CA CYS A 20 -1.08 -19.71 9.94
C CYS A 20 -1.77 -18.47 9.34
N GLY A 21 -0.98 -17.43 9.03
CA GLY A 21 -1.47 -16.31 8.21
C GLY A 21 -1.95 -16.82 6.85
N GLN A 22 -2.94 -16.16 6.26
CA GLN A 22 -3.46 -16.51 4.95
C GLN A 22 -3.10 -15.44 3.93
N THR A 23 -2.71 -15.86 2.74
CA THR A 23 -2.41 -14.98 1.62
C THR A 23 -2.90 -15.62 0.34
N SER A 24 -3.55 -14.85 -0.54
CA SER A 24 -4.00 -15.34 -1.84
C SER A 24 -3.08 -14.90 -2.97
N ALA A 25 -3.15 -15.61 -4.09
CA ALA A 25 -2.58 -15.12 -5.34
C ALA A 25 -3.41 -13.94 -5.88
N ILE A 26 -2.78 -13.08 -6.67
CA ILE A 26 -3.49 -12.03 -7.41
C ILE A 26 -4.27 -12.70 -8.54
N GLN A 27 -5.59 -12.51 -8.59
CA GLN A 27 -6.48 -13.11 -9.57
C GLN A 27 -7.47 -12.09 -10.12
N ALA A 28 -7.98 -12.32 -11.33
CA ALA A 28 -9.05 -11.49 -11.88
C ALA A 28 -10.33 -11.62 -11.01
N THR A 29 -11.11 -10.54 -10.89
CA THR A 29 -12.30 -10.50 -10.01
C THR A 29 -13.43 -11.41 -10.49
N ASP A 30 -13.51 -11.71 -11.78
CA ASP A 30 -14.45 -12.66 -12.39
C ASP A 30 -14.09 -14.12 -12.11
N LYS A 31 -12.81 -14.39 -11.82
CA LYS A 31 -12.26 -15.72 -11.54
C LYS A 31 -11.99 -15.95 -10.05
N SER A 32 -12.34 -15.01 -9.19
CA SER A 32 -12.08 -15.08 -7.76
C SER A 32 -13.29 -14.65 -6.94
N LYS A 33 -13.44 -15.26 -5.75
CA LYS A 33 -14.48 -14.88 -4.78
C LYS A 33 -13.82 -14.09 -3.66
N SER A 34 -14.53 -13.08 -3.14
CA SER A 34 -14.08 -12.35 -1.95
C SER A 34 -13.91 -13.29 -0.76
N HIS A 35 -12.79 -13.16 -0.05
CA HIS A 35 -12.56 -13.87 1.21
C HIS A 35 -13.49 -13.40 2.34
N PHE A 36 -14.17 -12.27 2.17
CA PHE A 36 -15.17 -11.75 3.12
C PHE A 36 -16.61 -12.20 2.84
N ALA A 37 -16.90 -12.75 1.64
CA ALA A 37 -18.26 -13.09 1.23
C ALA A 37 -18.93 -14.06 2.21
N ASP A 38 -18.26 -15.17 2.53
CA ASP A 38 -18.78 -16.21 3.43
C ASP A 38 -18.06 -16.23 4.79
N ALA A 39 -17.26 -15.21 5.09
CA ALA A 39 -16.51 -15.17 6.34
C ALA A 39 -17.46 -15.07 7.54
N ALA A 40 -17.11 -15.79 8.62
CA ALA A 40 -17.79 -15.72 9.91
C ALA A 40 -17.73 -14.30 10.49
N PHE A 41 -16.58 -13.64 10.32
CA PHE A 41 -16.40 -12.23 10.64
C PHE A 41 -16.52 -11.41 9.36
N LYS A 42 -17.52 -10.54 9.29
CA LYS A 42 -17.71 -9.62 8.16
C LYS A 42 -16.64 -8.52 8.17
N GLY A 43 -16.41 -7.95 6.99
CA GLY A 43 -15.52 -6.81 6.81
C GLY A 43 -16.31 -5.55 6.46
N GLU A 44 -15.65 -4.41 6.60
CA GLU A 44 -16.12 -3.13 6.11
C GLU A 44 -15.48 -2.85 4.75
N THR A 45 -16.28 -2.35 3.81
CA THR A 45 -15.83 -2.08 2.44
C THR A 45 -15.85 -0.59 2.17
N VAL A 46 -14.74 -0.08 1.66
CA VAL A 46 -14.58 1.31 1.21
C VAL A 46 -14.31 1.31 -0.29
N VAL A 47 -15.09 2.08 -1.04
CA VAL A 47 -14.84 2.32 -2.47
C VAL A 47 -13.89 3.51 -2.57
N LEU A 48 -12.73 3.29 -3.19
CA LEU A 48 -11.65 4.25 -3.30
C LEU A 48 -11.67 5.00 -4.63
N SER A 49 -12.04 4.32 -5.72
CA SER A 49 -12.13 4.90 -7.06
C SER A 49 -13.06 4.10 -7.95
N GLN A 50 -13.53 4.73 -9.03
CA GLN A 50 -14.33 4.05 -10.05
C GLN A 50 -13.41 3.32 -11.04
N PRO A 51 -13.81 2.13 -11.52
CA PRO A 51 -13.05 1.39 -12.51
C PRO A 51 -13.02 2.14 -13.84
N THR A 52 -11.90 2.01 -14.54
CA THR A 52 -11.82 2.42 -15.95
C THR A 52 -12.76 1.54 -16.78
N LYS A 53 -13.40 2.11 -17.79
CA LYS A 53 -14.31 1.35 -18.67
C LYS A 53 -13.56 0.16 -19.30
N ASP A 54 -14.16 -1.02 -19.21
CA ASP A 54 -13.66 -2.28 -19.77
C ASP A 54 -12.28 -2.72 -19.24
N SER A 55 -11.84 -2.20 -18.09
CA SER A 55 -10.60 -2.64 -17.45
C SER A 55 -10.74 -4.01 -16.78
N GLU A 56 -9.68 -4.81 -16.89
CA GLU A 56 -9.56 -6.03 -16.08
C GLU A 56 -9.25 -5.64 -14.63
N GLN A 57 -10.09 -6.09 -13.71
CA GLN A 57 -9.92 -5.86 -12.29
C GLN A 57 -9.32 -7.10 -11.63
N PHE A 58 -8.42 -6.87 -10.68
CA PHE A 58 -7.73 -7.89 -9.93
C PHE A 58 -8.10 -7.80 -8.45
N ARG A 59 -8.07 -8.95 -7.78
CA ARG A 59 -8.29 -9.10 -6.35
C ARG A 59 -7.07 -9.76 -5.72
N LEU A 60 -6.69 -9.29 -4.54
CA LEU A 60 -5.83 -10.03 -3.63
C LEU A 60 -6.29 -9.89 -2.18
N PHE A 61 -5.88 -10.84 -1.35
CA PHE A 61 -6.22 -10.90 0.05
C PHE A 61 -5.03 -11.28 0.91
N GLN A 62 -4.97 -10.69 2.10
CA GLN A 62 -4.00 -11.03 3.12
C GLN A 62 -4.62 -10.96 4.52
N GLN A 63 -4.18 -11.89 5.37
CA GLN A 63 -4.55 -11.97 6.78
C GLN A 63 -3.29 -12.15 7.62
N GLY A 64 -3.19 -11.36 8.69
CA GLY A 64 -2.15 -11.49 9.70
C GLY A 64 -2.22 -12.85 10.41
N ALA A 65 -1.06 -13.40 10.75
CA ALA A 65 -0.95 -14.68 11.47
C ALA A 65 -1.57 -14.65 12.87
N THR A 66 -1.65 -13.46 13.50
CA THR A 66 -2.19 -13.26 14.85
C THR A 66 -2.94 -11.93 14.95
N GLY A 67 -3.66 -11.73 16.05
CA GLY A 67 -4.33 -10.46 16.40
C GLY A 67 -3.39 -9.31 16.76
N TYR A 68 -2.09 -9.55 16.94
CA TYR A 68 -1.10 -8.53 17.27
C TYR A 68 -0.51 -7.83 16.04
N VAL A 69 -0.76 -8.37 14.84
CA VAL A 69 -0.45 -7.67 13.59
C VAL A 69 -1.33 -6.42 13.52
N SER A 70 -0.82 -5.29 13.04
CA SER A 70 -1.66 -4.11 12.87
C SER A 70 -2.47 -4.25 11.58
N LEU A 71 -3.73 -3.80 11.59
CA LEU A 71 -4.52 -3.77 10.36
C LEU A 71 -3.78 -2.97 9.27
N GLN A 72 -3.17 -1.83 9.64
CA GLN A 72 -2.42 -0.99 8.69
C GLN A 72 -1.28 -1.75 8.00
N SER A 73 -0.50 -2.55 8.72
CA SER A 73 0.57 -3.35 8.08
C SER A 73 0.02 -4.35 7.04
N VAL A 74 -1.17 -4.92 7.29
CA VAL A 74 -1.81 -5.81 6.31
C VAL A 74 -2.31 -5.03 5.10
N ARG A 75 -2.79 -3.79 5.28
CA ARG A 75 -3.18 -2.89 4.20
C ARG A 75 -1.98 -2.50 3.34
N ASP A 76 -0.87 -2.10 3.98
CA ASP A 76 0.38 -1.73 3.30
C ASP A 76 0.92 -2.91 2.47
N ASP A 77 0.86 -4.14 2.99
CA ASP A 77 1.29 -5.34 2.29
C ASP A 77 0.43 -5.65 1.04
N VAL A 78 -0.90 -5.53 1.13
CA VAL A 78 -1.76 -5.77 -0.04
C VAL A 78 -1.57 -4.68 -1.10
N GLU A 79 -1.40 -3.42 -0.68
CA GLU A 79 -1.13 -2.30 -1.57
C GLU A 79 0.20 -2.49 -2.30
N LEU A 80 1.28 -2.79 -1.56
CA LEU A 80 2.61 -3.02 -2.13
C LEU A 80 2.59 -4.14 -3.19
N ARG A 81 1.90 -5.25 -2.91
CA ARG A 81 1.78 -6.36 -3.85
C ARG A 81 1.00 -5.99 -5.12
N ALA A 82 -0.04 -5.18 -5.00
CA ALA A 82 -0.79 -4.66 -6.14
C ALA A 82 0.04 -3.70 -6.99
N VAL A 83 0.77 -2.78 -6.35
CA VAL A 83 1.73 -1.87 -7.01
C VAL A 83 2.75 -2.67 -7.81
N GLN A 84 3.45 -3.60 -7.16
CA GLN A 84 4.45 -4.43 -7.82
C GLN A 84 3.87 -5.26 -8.97
N PHE A 85 2.62 -5.69 -8.88
CA PHE A 85 1.95 -6.42 -9.95
C PHE A 85 1.73 -5.54 -11.19
N CYS A 86 1.25 -4.31 -11.02
CA CYS A 86 1.07 -3.39 -12.14
C CYS A 86 2.41 -2.86 -12.68
N GLU A 87 3.41 -2.64 -11.83
CA GLU A 87 4.75 -2.20 -12.26
C GLU A 87 5.42 -3.24 -13.18
N ARG A 88 5.29 -4.53 -12.88
CA ARG A 88 5.78 -5.60 -13.78
C ARG A 88 5.10 -5.61 -15.15
N LYS A 89 3.94 -4.96 -15.28
CA LYS A 89 3.23 -4.74 -16.55
C LYS A 89 3.55 -3.40 -17.19
N GLY A 90 4.44 -2.60 -16.60
CA GLY A 90 4.75 -1.23 -17.07
C GLY A 90 3.62 -0.23 -16.79
N GLN A 91 2.74 -0.53 -15.85
CA GLN A 91 1.52 0.22 -15.54
C GLN A 91 1.55 0.76 -14.11
N SER A 92 0.63 1.67 -13.79
CA SER A 92 0.38 2.12 -12.41
C SER A 92 -0.81 1.37 -11.82
N MET A 93 -0.79 1.16 -10.50
CA MET A 93 -1.93 0.60 -9.78
C MET A 93 -2.96 1.70 -9.48
N ASN A 94 -4.23 1.39 -9.73
CA ASN A 94 -5.38 2.19 -9.31
C ASN A 94 -6.24 1.35 -8.36
N ALA A 95 -6.33 1.75 -7.09
CA ALA A 95 -7.09 1.05 -6.08
C ALA A 95 -8.59 1.37 -6.24
N LEU A 96 -9.42 0.35 -6.41
CA LEU A 96 -10.85 0.53 -6.68
C LEU A 96 -11.68 0.37 -5.42
N GLN A 97 -11.42 -0.69 -4.67
CA GLN A 97 -12.16 -1.02 -3.46
C GLN A 97 -11.26 -1.75 -2.48
N GLU A 98 -11.41 -1.43 -1.21
CA GLU A 98 -10.75 -2.14 -0.11
C GLU A 98 -11.80 -2.70 0.84
N THR A 99 -11.63 -3.96 1.26
CA THR A 99 -12.44 -4.57 2.32
C THR A 99 -11.54 -5.00 3.47
N THR A 100 -11.79 -4.50 4.67
CA THR A 100 -10.98 -4.78 5.86
C THR A 100 -11.78 -5.42 6.98
N SER A 101 -11.14 -6.27 7.78
CA SER A 101 -11.74 -6.75 9.04
C SER A 101 -11.99 -5.62 10.02
N THR A 102 -13.11 -5.65 10.72
CA THR A 102 -13.41 -4.71 11.80
C THR A 102 -12.94 -5.23 13.17
N PRO A 103 -12.47 -4.37 14.09
CA PRO A 103 -12.15 -4.76 15.47
C PRO A 103 -13.36 -5.31 16.24
N PRO A 104 -13.16 -6.11 17.31
CA PRO A 104 -11.88 -6.45 17.92
C PRO A 104 -11.18 -7.65 17.25
N HIS A 105 -9.84 -7.57 17.11
CA HIS A 105 -9.03 -8.59 16.43
C HIS A 105 -8.61 -9.76 17.34
N ILE A 106 -9.59 -10.36 17.99
CA ILE A 106 -9.40 -11.45 18.96
C ILE A 106 -10.10 -12.72 18.47
N LEU A 107 -9.74 -13.87 19.07
CA LEU A 107 -10.45 -15.14 18.88
C LEU A 107 -10.63 -15.56 17.40
N GLY A 108 -9.59 -15.36 16.59
CA GLY A 108 -9.59 -15.74 15.17
C GLY A 108 -10.06 -14.65 14.20
N ASN A 109 -10.58 -13.51 14.68
CA ASN A 109 -10.82 -12.32 13.84
C ASN A 109 -9.53 -11.54 13.56
N PHE A 110 -8.48 -12.23 13.11
CA PHE A 110 -7.19 -11.57 12.88
C PHE A 110 -7.30 -10.51 11.78
N PRO A 111 -6.49 -9.44 11.85
CA PRO A 111 -6.51 -8.35 10.88
C PRO A 111 -6.32 -8.90 9.47
N ARG A 112 -7.18 -8.49 8.57
CA ARG A 112 -7.16 -8.91 7.17
C ARG A 112 -7.67 -7.81 6.26
N ALA A 113 -7.10 -7.75 5.06
CA ALA A 113 -7.45 -6.81 4.02
C ALA A 113 -7.60 -7.53 2.69
N GLU A 114 -8.57 -7.11 1.90
CA GLU A 114 -8.76 -7.48 0.51
C GLU A 114 -8.75 -6.21 -0.33
N LEU A 115 -7.94 -6.20 -1.39
CA LEU A 115 -7.84 -5.08 -2.30
C LEU A 115 -8.31 -5.52 -3.68
N VAL A 116 -9.25 -4.76 -4.23
CA VAL A 116 -9.64 -4.81 -5.64
C VAL A 116 -9.03 -3.61 -6.33
N PHE A 117 -8.30 -3.85 -7.41
CA PHE A 117 -7.54 -2.83 -8.12
C PHE A 117 -7.52 -3.12 -9.61
N GLU A 118 -7.14 -2.12 -10.40
CA GLU A 118 -6.84 -2.28 -11.82
C GLU A 118 -5.42 -1.77 -12.11
N CYS A 119 -4.84 -2.24 -13.21
CA CYS A 119 -3.62 -1.64 -13.74
C CYS A 119 -3.99 -0.68 -14.85
N SER A 120 -3.76 0.61 -14.64
CA SER A 120 -4.03 1.65 -15.62
C SER A 120 -2.73 2.14 -16.26
N ALA A 121 -2.84 2.77 -17.43
CA ALA A 121 -1.70 3.42 -18.04
C ALA A 121 -1.07 4.35 -16.99
N LYS A 122 0.23 4.15 -16.74
CA LYS A 122 1.00 5.11 -15.95
C LYS A 122 0.85 6.41 -16.69
N ALA A 123 0.14 7.38 -16.09
CA ALA A 123 0.10 8.71 -16.65
C ALA A 123 1.56 9.07 -16.94
N ALA A 124 1.85 9.51 -18.18
CA ALA A 124 3.08 10.25 -18.43
C ALA A 124 3.20 11.25 -17.27
N PRO A 125 4.39 11.51 -16.71
CA PRO A 125 4.52 12.42 -15.58
C PRO A 125 3.91 13.76 -15.98
N ALA A 126 2.61 13.91 -15.69
CA ALA A 126 1.90 15.16 -15.71
C ALA A 126 2.62 15.88 -14.60
N GLY A 127 3.34 16.96 -14.97
CA GLY A 127 4.21 17.73 -14.10
C GLY A 127 3.67 17.66 -12.68
N SER A 128 4.34 16.86 -11.84
CA SER A 128 3.76 16.47 -10.57
C SER A 128 3.52 17.74 -9.76
N PRO A 129 2.53 17.78 -8.87
CA PRO A 129 2.44 18.84 -7.85
C PRO A 129 3.79 19.02 -7.11
N GLN A 130 4.57 17.92 -7.01
CA GLN A 130 5.95 17.92 -6.54
C GLN A 130 6.93 18.69 -7.44
N ALA A 131 6.75 18.74 -8.76
CA ALA A 131 7.58 19.55 -9.64
C ALA A 131 7.33 21.05 -9.43
N GLU A 132 6.08 21.47 -9.20
CA GLU A 132 5.78 22.84 -8.79
C GLU A 132 6.35 23.14 -7.40
N ASP A 133 6.13 22.26 -6.42
CA ASP A 133 6.68 22.41 -5.06
C ASP A 133 8.22 22.50 -5.06
N VAL A 134 8.88 21.73 -5.92
CA VAL A 134 10.34 21.76 -6.12
C VAL A 134 10.78 23.07 -6.79
N LYS A 135 10.05 23.57 -7.80
CA LYS A 135 10.32 24.88 -8.42
C LYS A 135 10.18 26.01 -7.38
N PHE A 136 9.11 26.02 -6.60
CA PHE A 136 8.89 27.00 -5.54
C PHE A 136 9.97 26.94 -4.44
N THR A 137 10.37 25.74 -4.02
CA THR A 137 11.45 25.55 -3.04
C THR A 137 12.79 26.07 -3.57
N LYS A 138 13.13 25.77 -4.83
CA LYS A 138 14.35 26.29 -5.50
C LYS A 138 14.36 27.82 -5.56
N LEU A 139 13.23 28.43 -5.94
CA LEU A 139 13.08 29.89 -6.00
C LEU A 139 13.22 30.54 -4.60
N SER A 140 12.65 29.91 -3.56
CA SER A 140 12.80 30.36 -2.18
C SER A 140 14.27 30.36 -1.73
N ASN A 141 15.01 29.29 -2.04
CA ASN A 141 16.43 29.19 -1.71
C ASN A 141 17.29 30.20 -2.47
N LEU A 142 17.02 30.43 -3.77
CA LEU A 142 17.70 31.47 -4.55
C LEU A 142 17.50 32.87 -3.94
N LYS A 143 16.28 33.17 -3.46
CA LYS A 143 15.99 34.45 -2.81
C LYS A 143 16.75 34.61 -1.50
N LYS A 144 16.86 33.55 -0.69
CA LYS A 144 17.67 33.57 0.54
C LYS A 144 19.15 33.84 0.25
N LEU A 145 19.68 33.27 -0.83
CA LEU A 145 21.07 33.49 -1.23
C LEU A 145 21.33 34.94 -1.66
N LEU A 146 20.40 35.55 -2.40
CA LEU A 146 20.42 36.98 -2.72
C LEU A 146 20.36 37.84 -1.45
N ASP A 147 19.44 37.53 -0.53
CA ASP A 147 19.26 38.29 0.71
C ASP A 147 20.46 38.17 1.66
N SER A 148 21.16 37.04 1.63
CA SER A 148 22.41 36.83 2.37
C SER A 148 23.63 37.51 1.73
N GLY A 149 23.47 38.10 0.54
CA GLY A 149 24.58 38.67 -0.24
C GLY A 149 25.51 37.64 -0.86
N ALA A 150 25.18 36.35 -0.78
CA ALA A 150 25.94 35.26 -1.40
C ALA A 150 25.80 35.21 -2.93
N LEU A 151 24.73 35.83 -3.47
CA LEU A 151 24.50 36.01 -4.91
C LEU A 151 24.23 37.48 -5.22
N THR A 152 24.66 37.92 -6.40
CA THR A 152 24.30 39.21 -6.98
C THR A 152 22.91 39.16 -7.62
N GLN A 153 22.30 40.34 -7.83
CA GLN A 153 21.00 40.45 -8.49
C GLN A 153 20.99 39.85 -9.91
N ALA A 154 22.11 39.97 -10.64
CA ALA A 154 22.23 39.43 -11.99
C ALA A 154 22.25 37.89 -12.00
N GLU A 155 22.95 37.27 -11.05
CA GLU A 155 23.02 35.81 -10.89
C GLU A 155 21.67 35.24 -10.46
N PHE A 156 20.97 35.92 -9.55
CA PHE A 156 19.62 35.54 -9.15
C PHE A 156 18.64 35.49 -10.32
N GLU A 157 18.62 36.54 -11.17
CA GLU A 157 17.72 36.59 -12.33
C GLU A 157 18.07 35.55 -13.39
N GLN A 158 19.35 35.25 -13.59
CA GLN A 158 19.79 34.20 -14.49
C GLN A 158 19.31 32.82 -14.03
N GLU A 159 19.49 32.49 -12.75
CA GLU A 159 19.08 31.19 -12.20
C GLU A 159 17.56 31.06 -12.09
N LYS A 160 16.86 32.14 -11.73
CA LYS A 160 15.40 32.18 -11.72
C LYS A 160 14.81 31.84 -13.10
N LYS A 161 15.35 32.41 -14.17
CA LYS A 161 14.90 32.09 -15.54
C LYS A 161 15.11 30.61 -15.88
N LYS A 162 16.24 30.02 -15.49
CA LYS A 162 16.50 28.59 -15.69
C LYS A 162 15.48 27.71 -14.96
N VAL A 163 15.20 28.01 -13.69
CA VAL A 163 14.23 27.26 -12.88
C VAL A 163 12.82 27.35 -13.46
N LEU A 164 12.41 28.52 -13.94
CA LEU A 164 11.08 28.72 -14.55
C LEU A 164 10.93 28.06 -15.93
N SER A 165 12.03 27.83 -16.65
CA SER A 165 12.03 27.18 -17.97
C SER A 165 12.07 25.65 -17.93
N GLN A 166 12.26 25.05 -16.75
CA GLN A 166 12.24 23.58 -16.61
C GLN A 166 10.81 23.05 -16.73
N PRO A 167 10.57 21.97 -17.50
CA PRO A 167 9.25 21.32 -17.59
C PRO A 167 8.78 20.84 -16.21
#